data_AF-A0AAW0M509-F1
#
_entry.id   AF-A0AAW0M509-F1
#
_cell.length_a   1.000
_cell.length_b   1.000
_cell.length_c   1.000
_cell.angle_alpha   90.00
_cell.angle_beta   90.00
_cell.angle_gamma   90.00
#
_symmetry.space_group_name_H-M   'P 1'
#
loop_
_entity.id
_entity.type
_entity.pdbx_description
1 polymer ?
#
loop_
_entity_poly.entity_id
_entity_poly.type
_entity_poly.pdbx_seq_one_letter_code
_entity_poly.pdbx_strand_id
1 'polypeptide(L)'
;MWRNLLIQAVYQVAVLLVLNFAGLSILRLNSQEREYAVDVKNSLIFNAFVLCQIFNEFNARKPDEINVFSGVTKNRLFMSIVGITFVLQILIIEFLGKFTSTVKLNWKQWLISIVIAIISWPLAVLGKLIPVPAIPVSYYFARPIQRWRAAIQRWRAAIHRSIAARIARNAM
;
A
#
# COMPACT_ATOMS: atom_id res chain seq x y z
N MET A 1 9.51 11.28 -2.05
CA MET A 1 9.09 10.06 -1.32
C MET A 1 7.58 9.94 -1.06
N TRP A 2 6.93 10.75 -0.20
CA TRP A 2 5.51 10.57 0.19
C TRP A 2 4.53 10.56 -1.00
N ARG A 3 4.81 11.37 -2.02
CA ARG A 3 4.02 11.45 -3.27
C ARG A 3 3.89 10.09 -3.99
N ASN A 4 5.00 9.36 -4.16
CA ASN A 4 4.96 8.07 -4.84
C ASN A 4 4.17 7.04 -4.03
N LEU A 5 4.34 7.06 -2.70
CA LEU A 5 3.57 6.21 -1.79
C LEU A 5 2.07 6.49 -1.90
N LEU A 6 1.68 7.76 -1.88
CA LEU A 6 0.28 8.17 -1.95
C LEU A 6 -0.35 7.80 -3.29
N ILE A 7 0.34 8.02 -4.41
CA ILE A 7 -0.16 7.69 -5.75
C ILE A 7 -0.32 6.17 -5.91
N GLN A 8 0.66 5.38 -5.47
CA GLN A 8 0.58 3.92 -5.52
C GLN A 8 -0.52 3.38 -4.60
N ALA A 9 -0.66 3.93 -3.40
CA ALA A 9 -1.72 3.54 -2.47
C ALA A 9 -3.12 3.84 -3.03
N VAL A 10 -3.33 5.06 -3.56
CA VAL A 10 -4.60 5.45 -4.20
C VAL A 10 -4.89 4.56 -5.40
N TYR A 11 -3.88 4.27 -6.23
CA TYR A 11 -4.02 3.37 -7.36
C TYR A 11 -4.46 1.96 -6.96
N GLN A 12 -3.75 1.35 -6.00
CA GLN A 12 -4.08 0.00 -5.53
C GLN A 12 -5.49 -0.04 -4.92
N VAL A 13 -5.86 0.94 -4.10
CA VAL A 13 -7.21 1.02 -3.54
C VAL A 13 -8.26 1.18 -4.64
N ALA A 14 -8.04 2.05 -5.63
CA ALA A 14 -8.97 2.25 -6.73
C ALA A 14 -9.15 0.96 -7.55
N VAL A 15 -8.06 0.28 -7.90
CA VAL A 15 -8.10 -1.01 -8.62
C VAL A 15 -8.87 -2.06 -7.82
N LEU A 16 -8.58 -2.19 -6.52
CA LEU A 16 -9.27 -3.15 -5.65
C LEU A 16 -10.77 -2.86 -5.58
N LEU A 17 -11.17 -1.59 -5.44
CA LEU A 17 -12.57 -1.20 -5.41
C LEU A 17 -13.25 -1.48 -6.75
N VAL A 18 -12.63 -1.13 -7.88
CA VAL A 18 -13.15 -1.41 -9.22
C VAL A 18 -13.33 -2.91 -9.43
N LEU A 19 -12.35 -3.74 -9.10
CA LEU A 19 -12.48 -5.19 -9.21
C LEU A 19 -13.50 -5.75 -8.21
N ASN A 20 -13.62 -5.18 -7.02
CA ASN A 20 -14.57 -5.65 -6.03
C ASN A 20 -16.03 -5.41 -6.45
N PHE A 21 -16.33 -4.22 -6.98
CA PHE A 21 -17.70 -3.83 -7.37
C PHE A 21 -18.04 -4.19 -8.82
N ALA A 22 -17.11 -4.02 -9.76
CA ALA A 22 -17.34 -4.25 -11.18
C ALA A 22 -16.69 -5.53 -11.73
N GLY A 23 -15.95 -6.29 -10.91
CA GLY A 23 -15.20 -7.47 -11.36
C GLY A 23 -16.05 -8.55 -12.04
N LEU A 24 -17.28 -8.80 -11.55
CA LEU A 24 -18.19 -9.78 -12.18
C LEU A 24 -18.56 -9.40 -13.62
N SER A 25 -18.83 -8.10 -13.84
CA SER A 25 -19.18 -7.55 -15.15
C SER A 25 -17.95 -7.51 -16.08
N ILE A 26 -16.81 -7.04 -15.57
CA ILE A 26 -15.55 -6.95 -16.32
C ILE A 26 -15.08 -8.34 -16.80
N LEU A 27 -15.23 -9.36 -15.96
CA LEU A 27 -14.84 -10.73 -16.28
C LEU A 27 -15.90 -11.51 -17.05
N ARG A 28 -17.06 -10.90 -17.33
CA ARG A 28 -18.21 -11.52 -18.01
C ARG A 28 -18.63 -12.85 -17.37
N LEU A 29 -18.60 -12.94 -16.04
CA LEU A 29 -18.93 -14.16 -15.28
C LEU A 29 -20.43 -14.30 -14.97
N ASN A 30 -21.28 -13.46 -15.57
CA ASN A 30 -22.72 -13.40 -15.29
C ASN A 30 -23.49 -14.67 -15.64
N SER A 31 -22.90 -15.58 -16.43
CA SER A 31 -23.51 -16.85 -16.85
C SER A 31 -23.07 -18.08 -16.04
N GLN A 32 -22.16 -17.92 -15.07
CA GLN A 32 -21.70 -19.00 -14.20
C GLN A 32 -22.46 -19.01 -12.87
N GLU A 33 -22.38 -20.12 -12.13
CA GLU A 33 -22.88 -20.20 -10.76
C GLU A 33 -22.31 -19.05 -9.93
N ARG A 34 -23.21 -18.33 -9.23
CA ARG A 34 -22.87 -17.07 -8.57
C ARG A 34 -21.77 -17.22 -7.52
N GLU A 35 -21.74 -18.36 -6.84
CA GLU A 35 -20.73 -18.71 -5.85
C GLU A 35 -19.33 -18.85 -6.48
N TYR A 36 -19.22 -19.69 -7.53
CA TYR A 36 -17.97 -19.85 -8.27
C TYR A 36 -17.47 -18.53 -8.90
N ALA A 37 -18.37 -17.72 -9.44
CA ALA A 37 -18.02 -16.41 -10.01
C ALA A 37 -17.44 -15.44 -8.96
N VAL A 38 -17.94 -15.50 -7.71
CA VAL A 38 -17.41 -14.69 -6.60
C VAL A 38 -16.03 -15.19 -6.17
N ASP A 39 -15.80 -16.50 -6.12
CA ASP A 39 -14.49 -17.06 -5.77
C ASP A 39 -13.43 -16.72 -6.82
N VAL A 40 -13.77 -16.81 -8.11
CA VAL A 40 -12.90 -16.38 -9.22
C VAL A 40 -12.55 -14.90 -9.10
N LYS A 41 -13.55 -14.05 -8.83
CA LYS A 41 -13.34 -12.60 -8.63
C LYS A 41 -12.40 -12.34 -7.47
N ASN A 42 -12.62 -12.98 -6.32
CA ASN A 42 -11.80 -12.77 -5.12
C ASN A 42 -10.36 -13.26 -5.34
N SER A 43 -10.19 -14.37 -6.05
CA SER A 43 -8.87 -14.91 -6.42
C SER A 43 -8.14 -13.98 -7.38
N LEU A 44 -8.84 -13.40 -8.36
CA LEU A 44 -8.26 -12.39 -9.25
C LEU A 44 -7.85 -11.12 -8.49
N ILE A 45 -8.70 -10.65 -7.57
CA ILE A 45 -8.41 -9.49 -6.72
C ILE A 45 -7.12 -9.73 -5.93
N PHE A 46 -7.02 -10.90 -5.28
CA PHE A 46 -5.81 -11.28 -4.55
C PHE A 46 -4.59 -11.36 -5.46
N ASN A 47 -4.70 -12.00 -6.63
CA ASN A 47 -3.59 -12.11 -7.57
C ASN A 47 -3.13 -10.75 -8.10
N ALA A 48 -4.07 -9.90 -8.51
CA ALA A 48 -3.77 -8.54 -8.96
C ALA A 48 -3.12 -7.70 -7.85
N PHE A 49 -3.57 -7.85 -6.60
CA PHE A 49 -2.97 -7.17 -5.46
C PHE A 49 -1.51 -7.56 -5.26
N VAL A 50 -1.20 -8.86 -5.21
CA VAL A 50 0.18 -9.33 -5.00
C VAL A 50 1.07 -8.94 -6.18
N LEU A 51 0.60 -9.08 -7.42
CA LEU A 51 1.34 -8.61 -8.58
C LEU A 51 1.60 -7.10 -8.50
N CYS A 52 0.61 -6.28 -8.13
CA CYS A 52 0.83 -4.85 -7.89
C CYS A 52 1.89 -4.58 -6.82
N GLN A 53 2.01 -5.42 -5.77
CA GLN A 53 3.10 -5.26 -4.78
C GLN A 53 4.46 -5.56 -5.38
N ILE A 54 4.60 -6.64 -6.15
CA ILE A 54 5.85 -6.99 -6.83
C ILE A 54 6.28 -5.83 -7.75
N PHE A 55 5.36 -5.28 -8.55
CA PHE A 55 5.65 -4.16 -9.44
C PHE A 55 6.00 -2.87 -8.68
N ASN A 56 5.32 -2.61 -7.56
CA ASN A 56 5.62 -1.48 -6.69
C ASN A 56 7.00 -1.62 -6.01
N GLU A 57 7.47 -2.83 -5.72
CA GLU A 57 8.79 -3.08 -5.14
C GLU A 57 9.92 -2.54 -6.04
N PHE A 58 9.81 -2.75 -7.36
CA PHE A 58 10.73 -2.16 -8.34
C PHE A 58 10.72 -0.63 -8.28
N ASN A 59 9.54 -0.02 -8.18
CA ASN A 59 9.41 1.43 -8.12
C ASN A 59 9.91 2.02 -6.79
N ALA A 60 9.74 1.30 -5.69
CA ALA A 60 10.19 1.70 -4.36
C ALA A 60 11.72 1.68 -4.21
N ARG A 61 12.43 0.86 -5.00
CA ARG A 61 13.90 0.78 -4.99
C ARG A 61 14.58 2.11 -5.31
N LYS A 62 14.01 2.87 -6.24
CA LYS A 62 14.53 4.17 -6.70
C LYS A 62 13.38 5.17 -6.86
N PRO A 63 12.89 5.76 -5.75
CA PRO A 63 11.70 6.59 -5.77
C PRO A 63 11.90 7.92 -6.49
N ASP A 64 13.14 8.44 -6.52
CA ASP A 64 13.44 9.76 -7.10
C ASP A 64 14.02 9.66 -8.52
N GLU A 65 14.47 8.48 -8.97
CA GLU A 65 14.92 8.26 -10.35
C GLU A 65 13.76 7.77 -11.24
N ILE A 66 13.70 8.25 -12.47
CA ILE A 66 12.72 7.78 -13.47
C ILE A 66 13.06 6.35 -13.93
N ASN A 67 14.35 6.05 -14.10
CA ASN A 67 14.80 4.73 -14.55
C ASN A 67 14.97 3.75 -13.38
N VAL A 68 13.85 3.15 -12.97
CA VAL A 68 13.81 2.15 -11.88
C VAL A 68 14.59 0.87 -12.20
N PHE A 69 14.80 0.56 -13.49
CA PHE A 69 15.50 -0.63 -13.96
C PHE A 69 17.03 -0.51 -13.92
N SER A 70 17.57 0.70 -13.82
CA SER A 70 19.02 0.93 -13.82
C SER A 70 19.72 0.20 -12.68
N GLY A 71 20.49 -0.84 -13.00
CA GLY A 71 21.20 -1.66 -12.02
C GLY A 71 20.31 -2.61 -11.20
N VAL A 72 19.08 -2.92 -11.65
CA VAL A 72 18.23 -3.97 -11.04
C VAL A 72 18.94 -5.32 -11.03
N THR A 73 19.46 -5.73 -12.18
CA THR A 73 20.10 -7.04 -12.38
C THR A 73 21.44 -7.17 -11.65
N LYS A 74 22.07 -6.05 -11.27
CA LYS A 74 23.30 -6.05 -10.46
C LYS A 74 23.04 -6.38 -9.00
N ASN A 75 21.84 -6.10 -8.48
CA ASN A 75 21.47 -6.43 -7.12
C ASN A 75 20.86 -7.84 -7.07
N ARG A 76 21.70 -8.86 -6.86
CA ARG A 76 21.28 -10.26 -6.81
C ARG A 76 20.27 -10.54 -5.69
N LEU A 77 20.39 -9.88 -4.53
CA LEU A 77 19.44 -10.05 -3.42
C LEU A 77 18.03 -9.57 -3.82
N PHE A 78 17.94 -8.39 -4.43
CA PHE A 78 16.68 -7.85 -4.92
C PHE A 78 16.05 -8.77 -5.98
N MET A 79 16.84 -9.24 -6.95
CA MET A 79 16.38 -10.18 -7.97
C MET A 79 15.91 -11.52 -7.37
N SER A 80 16.61 -12.03 -6.35
CA SER A 80 16.21 -13.25 -5.64
C SER A 80 14.89 -13.07 -4.91
N ILE A 81 14.69 -11.96 -4.18
CA ILE A 81 13.44 -11.71 -3.45
C ILE A 81 12.26 -11.60 -4.40
N VAL A 82 12.40 -10.81 -5.47
CA VAL A 82 11.35 -10.67 -6.49
C VAL A 82 11.08 -12.00 -7.21
N GLY A 83 12.13 -12.75 -7.55
CA GLY A 83 11.98 -14.06 -8.20
C GLY A 83 11.25 -15.06 -7.31
N ILE A 84 11.65 -15.17 -6.04
CA ILE A 84 11.03 -16.07 -5.06
C ILE A 84 9.57 -15.68 -4.83
N THR A 85 9.27 -14.40 -4.62
CA THR A 85 7.89 -13.93 -4.39
C THR A 85 7.00 -14.18 -5.60
N PHE A 86 7.50 -13.99 -6.83
CA PHE A 86 6.75 -14.30 -8.05
C PHE A 86 6.48 -15.80 -8.21
N VAL A 87 7.48 -16.66 -7.96
CA VAL A 87 7.31 -18.12 -8.01
C VAL A 87 6.32 -18.60 -6.94
N LEU A 88 6.45 -18.10 -5.71
CA LEU A 88 5.50 -18.39 -4.63
C LEU A 88 4.08 -17.94 -5.00
N GLN A 89 3.94 -16.79 -5.66
CA GLN A 89 2.62 -16.31 -6.10
C GLN A 89 1.97 -17.26 -7.11
N ILE A 90 2.74 -17.80 -8.07
CA ILE A 90 2.25 -18.83 -9.00
C ILE A 90 1.83 -20.08 -8.23
N LEU A 91 2.67 -20.54 -7.29
CA LEU A 91 2.35 -21.72 -6.49
C LEU A 91 1.08 -21.53 -5.65
N ILE A 92 0.86 -20.33 -5.13
CA ILE A 92 -0.31 -20.03 -4.31
C ILE A 92 -1.59 -20.15 -5.13
N ILE A 93 -1.63 -19.51 -6.29
CA ILE A 93 -2.82 -19.47 -7.16
C ILE A 93 -3.12 -20.84 -7.79
N GLU A 94 -2.08 -21.60 -8.15
CA GLU A 94 -2.26 -22.88 -8.83
C GLU A 94 -2.46 -24.06 -7.85
N PHE A 95 -1.85 -24.04 -6.67
CA PHE A 95 -1.80 -25.23 -5.80
C PHE A 95 -2.34 -25.01 -4.38
N LEU A 96 -2.34 -23.78 -3.84
CA LEU A 96 -2.79 -23.50 -2.45
C LEU A 96 -4.22 -22.96 -2.38
N GLY A 97 -5.07 -23.26 -3.37
CA GLY A 97 -6.46 -22.80 -3.40
C GLY A 97 -7.24 -23.12 -2.11
N LYS A 98 -7.09 -24.34 -1.58
CA LYS A 98 -7.77 -24.77 -0.34
C LYS A 98 -7.34 -24.00 0.92
N PHE A 99 -6.07 -23.58 1.00
CA PHE A 99 -5.54 -22.85 2.16
C PHE A 99 -5.82 -21.36 2.10
N THR A 100 -5.87 -20.81 0.89
CA THR A 100 -6.02 -19.37 0.65
C THR A 100 -7.44 -18.97 0.27
N SER A 101 -8.38 -19.92 0.23
CA SER A 101 -9.73 -19.75 -0.30
C SER A 101 -9.70 -19.13 -1.71
N THR A 102 -8.76 -19.60 -2.53
CA THR A 102 -8.63 -19.18 -3.93
C THR A 102 -8.95 -20.32 -4.88
N VAL A 103 -9.39 -19.96 -6.08
CA VAL A 103 -9.61 -20.88 -7.19
C VAL A 103 -8.57 -20.64 -8.27
N LYS A 104 -8.25 -21.70 -9.02
CA LYS A 104 -7.32 -21.62 -10.14
C LYS A 104 -7.81 -20.59 -11.15
N LEU A 105 -6.93 -19.67 -11.50
CA LEU A 105 -7.22 -18.62 -12.47
C LEU A 105 -6.94 -19.12 -13.88
N ASN A 106 -7.84 -18.82 -14.81
CA ASN A 106 -7.60 -19.09 -16.22
C ASN A 106 -6.55 -18.13 -16.78
N TRP A 107 -5.88 -18.49 -17.89
CA TRP A 107 -4.86 -17.67 -18.54
C TRP A 107 -5.33 -16.24 -18.82
N LYS A 108 -6.60 -16.06 -19.20
CA LYS A 108 -7.19 -14.72 -19.42
C LYS A 108 -7.22 -13.88 -18.13
N GLN A 109 -7.56 -14.49 -16.99
CA GLN A 109 -7.63 -13.82 -15.69
C GLN A 109 -6.22 -13.46 -15.20
N TRP A 110 -5.27 -14.39 -15.37
CA TRP A 110 -3.84 -14.14 -15.16
C TRP A 110 -3.36 -12.93 -15.96
N LEU A 111 -3.65 -12.88 -17.26
CA LEU A 111 -3.28 -11.77 -18.13
C LEU A 111 -3.89 -10.45 -17.65
N ILE A 112 -5.18 -10.44 -17.28
CA ILE A 112 -5.84 -9.24 -16.74
C ILE A 112 -5.10 -8.74 -15.49
N SER A 113 -4.77 -9.62 -14.54
CA SER A 113 -4.05 -9.22 -13.33
C SER A 113 -2.64 -8.70 -13.61
N ILE A 114 -1.92 -9.26 -14.59
CA ILE A 114 -0.61 -8.77 -15.02
C ILE A 114 -0.73 -7.39 -15.67
N VAL A 115 -1.70 -7.20 -16.56
CA VAL A 115 -1.95 -5.90 -17.23
C VAL A 115 -2.23 -4.81 -16.20
N ILE A 116 -3.07 -5.11 -15.20
CA ILE A 116 -3.32 -4.21 -14.07
C ILE A 116 -2.00 -3.87 -13.38
N ALA A 117 -1.19 -4.86 -13.00
CA ALA A 117 0.08 -4.60 -12.32
C ALA A 117 1.05 -3.75 -13.16
N ILE A 118 1.12 -3.96 -14.48
CA ILE A 118 1.96 -3.18 -15.40
C ILE A 118 1.53 -1.71 -15.45
N ILE A 119 0.24 -1.41 -15.41
CA ILE A 119 -0.28 -0.02 -15.43
C ILE A 119 0.23 0.80 -14.23
N SER A 120 0.63 0.14 -13.13
CA SER A 120 1.23 0.83 -11.98
C SER A 120 2.56 1.54 -12.30
N TRP A 121 3.31 1.08 -13.30
CA TRP A 121 4.61 1.66 -13.68
C TRP A 121 4.48 3.00 -14.42
N PRO A 122 3.67 3.14 -15.49
CA PRO A 122 3.38 4.45 -16.09
C PRO A 122 2.86 5.45 -15.08
N LEU A 123 1.97 5.02 -14.18
CA LEU A 123 1.43 5.89 -13.14
C LEU A 123 2.49 6.34 -12.14
N ALA A 124 3.47 5.48 -11.82
CA ALA A 124 4.62 5.85 -11.02
C ALA A 124 5.47 6.94 -11.69
N VAL A 125 5.69 6.82 -13.01
CA VAL A 125 6.42 7.83 -13.79
C VAL A 125 5.67 9.15 -13.80
N LEU A 126 4.36 9.14 -14.07
CA LEU A 126 3.50 10.32 -13.99
C LEU A 126 3.53 10.97 -12.60
N GLY A 127 3.48 10.15 -11.56
CA GLY A 127 3.59 10.62 -10.19
C GLY A 127 4.92 11.31 -9.91
N LYS A 128 6.02 10.88 -10.52
CA LYS A 128 7.34 11.54 -10.37
C LYS A 128 7.38 12.93 -11.01
N LEU A 129 6.50 13.25 -11.95
CA LEU A 129 6.43 14.57 -12.61
C LEU A 129 5.82 15.66 -11.72
N ILE A 130 5.07 15.29 -10.68
CA ILE A 130 4.44 16.28 -9.78
C ILE A 130 5.51 16.88 -8.86
N PRO A 131 5.81 18.18 -8.92
CA PRO A 131 6.86 18.79 -8.10
C PRO A 131 6.50 18.70 -6.61
N VAL A 132 7.46 18.26 -5.79
CA VAL A 132 7.30 18.18 -4.33
C VAL A 132 7.84 19.47 -3.71
N PRO A 133 7.04 20.19 -2.89
CA PRO A 133 7.52 21.34 -2.15
C PRO A 133 8.72 20.99 -1.28
N ALA A 134 9.72 21.87 -1.23
CA ALA A 134 10.94 21.68 -0.43
C ALA A 134 10.69 21.62 1.08
N ILE A 135 9.54 22.12 1.54
CA ILE A 135 9.14 22.13 2.95
C ILE A 135 8.59 20.74 3.31
N PRO A 136 9.18 20.02 4.28
CA PRO A 136 8.68 18.71 4.69
C PRO A 136 7.24 18.81 5.19
N VAL A 137 6.37 17.92 4.71
CA VAL A 137 4.97 17.84 5.15
C VAL A 137 4.86 17.66 6.67
N SER A 138 5.84 16.99 7.28
CA SER A 138 5.96 16.84 8.72
C SER A 138 5.99 18.16 9.48
N TYR A 139 6.49 19.25 8.87
CA TYR A 139 6.52 20.57 9.49
C TYR A 139 5.11 21.12 9.75
N TYR A 140 4.19 20.90 8.81
CA TYR A 140 2.79 21.34 8.95
C TYR A 140 2.07 20.59 10.07
N PHE A 141 2.33 19.28 10.24
CA PHE A 141 1.72 18.46 11.28
C PHE A 141 2.45 18.53 12.63
N ALA A 142 3.75 18.79 12.66
CA ALA A 142 4.54 18.88 13.88
C ALA A 142 4.17 20.10 14.72
N ARG A 143 3.87 21.25 14.09
CA ARG A 143 3.48 22.48 14.79
C ARG A 143 2.26 22.31 15.72
N PRO A 144 1.12 21.76 15.28
CA PRO A 144 -0.01 21.54 16.17
C PRO A 144 0.31 20.52 17.28
N ILE A 145 1.03 19.43 16.97
CA ILE A 145 1.41 18.41 17.95
C ILE A 145 2.34 18.97 19.03
N GLN A 146 3.34 19.76 18.64
CA GLN A 146 4.27 20.41 19.56
C GLN A 146 3.54 21.40 20.47
N ARG A 147 2.61 22.19 19.91
CA ARG A 147 1.76 23.10 20.70
C ARG A 147 0.91 22.34 21.72
N TRP A 148 0.33 21.21 21.31
CA TRP A 148 -0.47 20.36 22.19
C TRP A 148 0.36 19.75 23.32
N ARG A 149 1.55 19.23 23.02
CA ARG A 149 2.50 18.71 24.02
C ARG A 149 2.95 19.80 25.01
N ALA A 150 3.26 21.00 24.52
CA ALA A 150 3.63 22.13 25.35
C ALA A 150 2.47 22.58 26.26
N ALA A 151 1.23 22.56 25.76
CA ALA A 151 0.04 22.86 26.55
C ALA A 151 -0.16 21.84 27.68
N ILE A 152 -0.03 20.54 27.40
CA ILE A 152 -0.10 19.47 28.42
C ILE A 152 0.97 19.66 29.49
N GLN A 153 2.22 19.91 29.09
CA GLN A 153 3.32 20.10 30.05
C GLN A 153 3.08 21.31 30.95
N ARG A 154 2.59 22.42 30.41
CA ARG A 154 2.22 23.61 31.20
C ARG A 154 1.08 23.32 32.16
N TRP A 155 0.04 22.61 31.71
CA TRP A 155 -1.09 22.22 32.55
C TRP A 155 -0.65 21.30 33.71
N ARG A 156 0.20 20.30 33.42
CA ARG A 156 0.75 19.40 34.42
C ARG A 156 1.62 20.13 35.46
N ALA A 157 2.45 21.09 35.03
CA ALA A 157 3.25 21.92 35.92
C ALA A 157 2.41 22.88 36.77
N ALA A 158 1.27 23.36 36.26
CA ALA A 158 0.33 24.18 37.03
C ALA A 158 -0.35 23.35 38.14
N ILE A 159 -0.75 22.11 37.85
CA ILE A 159 -1.33 21.19 38.83
C ILE A 159 -0.34 20.90 39.96
N HIS A 160 0.89 20.49 39.63
CA HIS A 160 1.91 20.23 40.66
C HIS A 160 2.16 21.45 41.57
N ARG A 161 2.23 22.66 40.99
CA ARG A 161 2.36 23.90 41.78
C ARG A 161 1.15 24.16 42.68
N SER A 162 -0.07 23.94 42.18
CA SER A 162 -1.30 24.13 42.98
C SER A 162 -1.40 23.13 44.14
N ILE A 163 -1.00 21.88 43.94
CA ILE A 163 -0.96 20.85 44.98
C ILE A 163 0.10 21.19 46.03
N ALA A 164 1.32 21.52 45.61
CA ALA A 164 2.41 21.91 46.52
C ALA A 164 2.03 23.13 47.38
N ALA A 165 1.41 24.15 46.77
CA ALA A 165 0.93 25.33 47.49
C ALA A 165 -0.22 25.03 48.45
N ARG A 166 -1.02 23.99 48.20
CA ARG A 166 -2.10 23.56 49.12
C ARG A 166 -1.56 22.75 50.30
N ILE A 167 -0.55 21.90 50.07
CA ILE A 167 0.16 21.18 51.13
C ILE A 167 0.90 22.15 52.05
N ALA A 168 1.65 23.10 51.49
CA ALA A 168 2.40 24.09 52.28
C ALA A 168 1.49 24.95 53.18
N ARG A 169 0.29 25.31 52.72
CA ARG A 169 -0.70 26.06 53.51
C ARG A 169 -1.37 25.26 54.62
N ASN A 170 -1.42 23.94 54.50
CA ASN A 170 -2.00 23.06 55.52
C ASN A 170 -0.97 22.58 56.56
N ALA A 171 0.33 22.80 56.30
CA ALA A 171 1.44 22.42 57.18
C ALA A 171 1.92 23.58 58.08
N MET A 172 1.28 24.76 57.96
CA MET A 172 1.53 25.98 58.72
C MET A 172 0.32 26.27 59.61
#